data_AF-A0A3B9FWI9-F1
#
_entry.id   AF-A0A3B9FWI9-F1
#
_cell.length_a   1.000
_cell.length_b   1.000
_cell.length_c   1.000
_cell.angle_alpha   90.00
_cell.angle_beta   90.00
_cell.angle_gamma   90.00
#
_symmetry.space_group_name_H-M   'P 1'
#
loop_
_entity.id
_entity.type
_entity.pdbx_description
1 polymer ?
#
loop_
_entity_poly.entity_id
_entity_poly.type
_entity_poly.pdbx_seq_one_letter_code
_entity_poly.pdbx_strand_id
1 'polypeptide(L)'
;HTLESVLFLPYGVAVDEFQHVVYGHPDMSVEERNQAWKEIEAKYLPDRDFDGFSHLSAGTWWQTQSHIYQSPFYYIDYTLAQMCAFQFWMLAKEDRNAAFDRYIRLCKAGGSRSFLELVDYAGLQSPFEQGVVENVIGKVSDWIANFDRSHL
;
A
#
# COMPACT_ATOMS: atom_id res chain seq x y z
N HIS A 1 5.69 13.32 -1.32
CA HIS A 1 4.91 12.42 -2.20
C HIS A 1 5.57 11.07 -2.44
N THR A 2 6.63 10.89 -3.25
CA THR A 2 7.19 9.54 -3.51
C THR A 2 7.59 8.77 -2.25
N LEU A 3 8.26 9.45 -1.30
CA LEU A 3 8.62 8.85 -0.01
C LEU A 3 7.38 8.45 0.80
N GLU A 4 6.34 9.30 0.85
CA GLU A 4 5.08 9.00 1.54
C GLU A 4 4.39 7.77 0.95
N SER A 5 4.39 7.64 -0.38
CA SER A 5 3.84 6.47 -1.07
C SER A 5 4.58 5.17 -0.73
N VAL A 6 5.89 5.22 -0.48
CA VAL A 6 6.65 4.05 -0.02
C VAL A 6 6.32 3.74 1.44
N LEU A 7 6.34 4.76 2.31
CA LEU A 7 6.04 4.62 3.74
C LEU A 7 4.59 4.18 4.00
N PHE A 8 3.69 4.40 3.05
CA PHE A 8 2.32 3.91 3.09
C PHE A 8 2.21 2.38 2.97
N LEU A 9 3.08 1.72 2.20
CA LEU A 9 2.92 0.30 1.89
C LEU A 9 2.91 -0.61 3.13
N PRO A 10 3.83 -0.48 4.11
CA PRO A 10 3.80 -1.28 5.33
C PRO A 10 2.52 -1.08 6.16
N TYR A 11 2.04 0.17 6.24
CA TYR A 11 0.77 0.46 6.92
C TYR A 11 -0.42 -0.16 6.19
N GLY A 12 -0.42 -0.12 4.86
CA GLY A 12 -1.47 -0.72 4.03
C GLY A 12 -1.64 -2.21 4.27
N VAL A 13 -0.53 -2.96 4.27
CA VAL A 13 -0.56 -4.41 4.53
C VAL A 13 -0.84 -4.74 6.00
N ALA A 14 -0.44 -3.88 6.95
CA ALA A 14 -0.78 -4.04 8.36
C ALA A 14 -2.30 -3.98 8.60
N VAL A 15 -3.00 -3.05 7.94
CA VAL A 15 -4.46 -2.95 7.99
C VAL A 15 -5.15 -4.18 7.40
N ASP A 16 -4.62 -4.72 6.31
CA ASP A 16 -5.15 -5.95 5.69
C ASP A 16 -4.96 -7.18 6.59
N GLU A 17 -3.74 -7.40 7.09
CA GLU A 17 -3.44 -8.50 8.02
C GLU A 17 -4.32 -8.43 9.27
N PHE A 18 -4.53 -7.23 9.81
CA PHE A 18 -5.41 -7.01 10.95
C PHE A 18 -6.86 -7.44 10.66
N GLN A 19 -7.40 -7.09 9.50
CA GLN A 19 -8.74 -7.53 9.13
C GLN A 19 -8.83 -9.05 9.00
N HIS A 20 -7.82 -9.71 8.41
CA HIS A 20 -7.77 -11.17 8.37
C HIS A 20 -7.76 -11.80 9.77
N VAL A 21 -7.04 -11.23 10.74
CA VAL A 21 -7.05 -11.70 12.13
C VAL A 21 -8.45 -11.56 12.76
N VAL A 22 -9.08 -10.39 12.63
CA VAL A 22 -10.40 -10.10 13.22
C VAL A 22 -11.50 -10.99 12.62
N TYR A 23 -11.55 -11.10 11.29
CA TYR A 23 -12.56 -11.93 10.63
C TYR A 23 -12.27 -13.43 10.76
N GLY A 24 -11.01 -13.82 10.98
CA GLY A 24 -10.63 -15.20 11.32
C GLY A 24 -11.00 -15.62 12.75
N HIS A 25 -11.21 -14.65 13.65
CA HIS A 25 -11.56 -14.88 15.05
C HIS A 25 -12.72 -13.94 15.46
N PRO A 26 -13.96 -14.21 15.00
CA PRO A 26 -15.09 -13.28 15.16
C PRO A 26 -15.45 -12.97 16.63
N ASP A 27 -15.13 -13.88 17.54
CA ASP A 27 -15.42 -13.77 18.97
C ASP A 27 -14.41 -12.91 19.77
N MET A 28 -13.38 -12.36 19.11
CA MET A 28 -12.40 -11.49 19.77
C MET A 28 -13.07 -10.31 20.47
N SER A 29 -12.67 -10.09 21.73
CA SER A 29 -13.00 -8.90 22.50
C SER A 29 -12.36 -7.64 21.90
N VAL A 30 -12.79 -6.47 22.37
CA VAL A 30 -12.19 -5.19 21.95
C VAL A 30 -10.71 -5.14 22.34
N GLU A 31 -10.38 -5.64 23.52
CA GLU A 31 -9.03 -5.69 24.07
C GLU A 31 -8.14 -6.62 23.24
N GLU A 32 -8.65 -7.80 22.85
CA GLU A 32 -7.92 -8.75 22.01
C GLU A 32 -7.64 -8.16 20.61
N ARG A 33 -8.60 -7.41 20.03
CA ARG A 33 -8.40 -6.74 18.74
C ARG A 33 -7.33 -5.66 18.83
N ASN A 34 -7.36 -4.85 19.88
CA ASN A 34 -6.35 -3.81 20.09
C ASN A 34 -4.95 -4.43 20.30
N GLN A 35 -4.87 -5.55 21.02
CA GLN A 35 -3.61 -6.27 21.21
C GLN A 35 -3.09 -6.86 19.89
N ALA A 36 -3.95 -7.47 19.08
CA ALA A 36 -3.58 -7.96 17.75
C ALA A 36 -3.09 -6.83 16.84
N TRP A 37 -3.78 -5.68 16.81
CA TRP A 37 -3.31 -4.51 16.07
C TRP A 37 -1.92 -4.08 16.54
N LYS A 38 -1.68 -4.00 17.84
CA LYS A 38 -0.38 -3.59 18.40
C LYS A 38 0.77 -4.49 17.97
N GLU A 39 0.54 -5.81 17.93
CA GLU A 39 1.53 -6.78 17.46
C GLU A 39 1.82 -6.62 15.97
N ILE A 40 0.78 -6.43 15.15
CA ILE A 40 0.90 -6.20 13.71
C ILE A 40 1.59 -4.85 13.42
N GLU A 41 1.23 -3.80 14.15
CA GLU A 41 1.83 -2.48 14.03
C GLU A 41 3.33 -2.52 14.35
N ALA A 42 3.73 -3.22 15.41
CA ALA A 42 5.15 -3.41 15.74
C ALA A 42 5.93 -4.19 14.66
N LYS A 43 5.27 -5.13 13.97
CA LYS A 43 5.87 -5.91 12.86
C LYS A 43 6.14 -5.04 11.63
N TYR A 44 5.21 -4.17 11.25
CA TYR A 44 5.28 -3.40 10.00
C TYR A 44 5.80 -1.97 10.16
N LEU A 45 5.67 -1.40 11.35
CA LEU A 45 5.97 -0.01 11.68
C LEU A 45 6.77 0.04 13.01
N PRO A 46 7.94 -0.62 13.09
CA PRO A 46 8.69 -0.80 14.34
C PRO A 46 9.14 0.51 14.99
N ASP A 47 9.34 1.55 14.18
CA ASP A 47 9.80 2.88 14.65
C ASP A 47 8.65 3.81 15.03
N ARG A 48 7.41 3.33 15.04
CA ARG A 48 6.25 4.15 15.40
C ARG A 48 6.27 4.46 16.89
N ASP A 49 6.35 5.74 17.20
CA ASP A 49 6.28 6.28 18.55
C ASP A 49 5.06 7.18 18.70
N PHE A 50 4.26 6.92 19.75
CA PHE A 50 3.11 7.72 20.11
C PHE A 50 3.41 8.69 21.26
N ASP A 51 4.67 8.98 21.58
CA ASP A 51 5.09 9.98 22.58
C ASP A 51 4.37 9.82 23.94
N GLY A 52 4.17 8.56 24.35
CA GLY A 52 3.48 8.22 25.60
C GLY A 52 1.95 8.42 25.60
N PHE A 53 1.29 8.70 24.47
CA PHE A 53 -0.16 8.76 24.36
C PHE A 53 -0.80 7.38 24.61
N SER A 54 -1.19 7.15 25.86
CA SER A 54 -1.63 5.85 26.39
C SER A 54 -2.75 5.19 25.58
N HIS A 55 -3.69 5.97 25.05
CA HIS A 55 -4.77 5.44 24.23
C HIS A 55 -4.24 4.81 22.93
N LEU A 56 -3.39 5.52 22.19
CA LEU A 56 -2.83 5.02 20.93
C LEU A 56 -1.84 3.87 21.18
N SER A 57 -0.99 3.99 22.20
CA SER A 57 -0.06 2.95 22.64
C SER A 57 -0.73 1.67 23.14
N ALA A 58 -2.05 1.72 23.42
CA ALA A 58 -2.86 0.55 23.75
C ALA A 58 -3.39 -0.18 22.49
N GLY A 59 -2.95 0.20 21.28
CA GLY A 59 -3.31 -0.49 20.04
C GLY A 59 -4.64 -0.04 19.45
N THR A 60 -5.08 1.20 19.69
CA THR A 60 -6.35 1.72 19.17
C THR A 60 -6.20 2.50 17.87
N TRP A 61 -4.98 2.64 17.33
CA TRP A 61 -4.73 3.47 16.14
C TRP A 61 -5.57 3.04 14.93
N TRP A 62 -5.80 1.74 14.73
CA TRP A 62 -6.65 1.21 13.65
C TRP A 62 -8.06 1.81 13.63
N GLN A 63 -8.58 2.26 14.77
CA GLN A 63 -9.91 2.85 14.88
C GLN A 63 -10.02 4.18 14.13
N THR A 64 -8.89 4.84 13.85
CA THR A 64 -8.83 6.04 13.01
C THR A 64 -9.07 5.73 11.52
N GLN A 65 -8.98 4.46 11.12
CA GLN A 65 -9.08 4.04 9.73
C GLN A 65 -10.53 3.71 9.35
N SER A 66 -11.23 4.67 8.75
CA SER A 66 -12.64 4.54 8.35
C SER A 66 -12.96 3.31 7.48
N HIS A 67 -12.04 2.93 6.57
CA HIS A 67 -12.21 1.80 5.66
C HIS A 67 -12.48 0.48 6.39
N ILE A 68 -11.88 0.26 7.56
CA ILE A 68 -12.11 -0.97 8.35
C ILE A 68 -13.59 -1.12 8.73
N TYR A 69 -14.27 0.01 8.98
CA TYR A 69 -15.68 0.03 9.35
C TYR A 69 -16.63 0.07 8.15
N GLN A 70 -16.21 0.72 7.06
CA GLN A 70 -17.10 1.02 5.93
C GLN A 70 -17.02 -0.01 4.81
N SER A 71 -15.81 -0.51 4.53
CA SER A 71 -15.51 -1.38 3.38
C SER A 71 -14.45 -2.41 3.78
N PRO A 72 -14.83 -3.49 4.47
CA PRO A 72 -13.89 -4.52 4.91
C PRO A 72 -13.03 -5.05 3.76
N PHE A 73 -11.76 -5.34 4.05
CA PHE A 73 -10.74 -5.85 3.11
C PHE A 73 -10.37 -4.94 1.93
N TYR A 74 -10.96 -3.76 1.78
CA TYR A 74 -10.66 -2.85 0.67
C TYR A 74 -9.27 -2.17 0.75
N TYR A 75 -8.55 -2.33 1.87
CA TYR A 75 -7.31 -1.55 2.08
C TYR A 75 -6.11 -2.13 1.32
N ILE A 76 -6.09 -3.44 1.09
CA ILE A 76 -5.02 -4.09 0.32
C ILE A 76 -4.97 -3.59 -1.12
N ASP A 77 -6.12 -3.24 -1.70
CA ASP A 77 -6.26 -2.68 -3.05
C ASP A 77 -5.36 -1.45 -3.27
N TYR A 78 -5.21 -0.59 -2.25
CA TYR A 78 -4.32 0.56 -2.33
C TYR A 78 -2.85 0.16 -2.48
N THR A 79 -2.40 -0.89 -1.78
CA THR A 79 -1.01 -1.35 -1.89
C THR A 79 -0.73 -1.99 -3.24
N LEU A 80 -1.67 -2.80 -3.76
CA LEU A 80 -1.58 -3.39 -5.10
C LEU A 80 -1.59 -2.32 -6.20
N ALA A 81 -2.48 -1.34 -6.07
CA ALA A 81 -2.56 -0.21 -6.99
C ALA A 81 -1.30 0.68 -6.91
N GLN A 82 -0.73 0.89 -5.72
CA GLN A 82 0.49 1.67 -5.54
C GLN A 82 1.70 1.01 -6.25
N MET A 83 1.79 -0.32 -6.26
CA MET A 83 2.79 -1.03 -7.07
C MET A 83 2.62 -0.78 -8.57
N CYS A 84 1.38 -0.76 -9.06
CA CYS A 84 1.07 -0.42 -10.45
C CYS A 84 1.40 1.06 -10.76
N ALA A 85 1.10 1.96 -9.81
CA ALA A 85 1.39 3.39 -9.93
C ALA A 85 2.90 3.67 -9.99
N PHE A 86 3.72 2.97 -9.20
CA PHE A 86 5.17 3.07 -9.30
C PHE A 86 5.68 2.61 -10.66
N GLN A 87 5.10 1.56 -11.25
CA GLN A 87 5.46 1.15 -12.61
C GLN A 87 5.11 2.21 -13.65
N PHE A 88 3.93 2.83 -13.57
CA PHE A 88 3.60 3.99 -14.41
C PHE A 88 4.54 5.17 -14.20
N TRP A 89 4.92 5.46 -12.95
CA TRP A 89 5.88 6.50 -12.63
C TRP A 89 7.24 6.23 -13.28
N MET A 90 7.74 4.99 -13.22
CA MET A 90 8.99 4.58 -13.91
C MET A 90 8.86 4.75 -15.43
N LEU A 91 7.77 4.26 -16.03
CA LEU A 91 7.53 4.44 -17.46
C LEU A 91 7.49 5.92 -17.85
N ALA A 92 6.87 6.78 -17.03
CA ALA A 92 6.77 8.20 -17.30
C ALA A 92 8.10 8.95 -17.14
N LYS A 93 9.05 8.42 -16.37
CA LYS A 93 10.43 8.91 -16.30
C LYS A 93 11.23 8.59 -17.55
N GLU A 94 10.93 7.47 -18.21
CA GLU A 94 11.57 7.03 -19.46
C GLU A 94 10.95 7.74 -20.68
N ASP A 95 9.63 7.64 -20.85
CA ASP A 95 8.86 8.32 -21.89
C ASP A 95 7.47 8.69 -21.37
N ARG A 96 7.32 9.98 -21.04
CA ARG A 96 6.09 10.52 -20.47
C ARG A 96 4.88 10.39 -21.40
N ASN A 97 5.05 10.56 -22.71
CA ASN A 97 3.93 10.52 -23.64
C ASN A 97 3.46 9.08 -23.82
N ALA A 98 4.38 8.14 -24.02
CA ALA A 98 4.05 6.73 -24.14
C ALA A 98 3.39 6.19 -22.86
N ALA A 99 3.87 6.59 -21.68
CA ALA A 99 3.27 6.21 -20.40
C ALA A 99 1.84 6.75 -20.26
N PHE A 100 1.60 7.99 -20.66
CA PHE A 100 0.27 8.61 -20.59
C PHE A 100 -0.71 7.94 -21.58
N ASP A 101 -0.27 7.61 -22.79
CA ASP A 101 -1.10 6.88 -23.76
C ASP A 101 -1.52 5.50 -23.23
N ARG A 102 -0.60 4.77 -22.56
CA ARG A 102 -0.92 3.51 -21.87
C ARG A 102 -1.95 3.72 -20.77
N TYR A 103 -1.78 4.76 -19.95
CA TYR A 103 -2.72 5.09 -18.88
C TYR A 103 -4.13 5.41 -19.43
N ILE A 104 -4.25 6.23 -20.47
CA ILE A 104 -5.54 6.54 -21.10
C ILE A 104 -6.17 5.28 -21.70
N ARG A 105 -5.38 4.41 -22.33
CA ARG A 105 -5.85 3.12 -22.83
C ARG A 105 -6.40 2.24 -21.70
N LEU A 106 -5.74 2.19 -20.55
CA LEU A 106 -6.20 1.49 -19.36
C LEU A 106 -7.54 2.08 -18.86
N CYS A 107 -7.64 3.40 -18.69
CA CYS A 107 -8.88 4.05 -18.24
C CYS A 107 -10.07 3.75 -19.15
N LYS A 108 -9.86 3.71 -20.47
CA LYS A 108 -10.91 3.39 -21.45
C LYS A 108 -11.42 1.95 -21.35
N ALA A 109 -10.63 1.02 -20.80
CA ALA A 109 -11.08 -0.35 -20.59
C ALA A 109 -12.10 -0.46 -19.43
N GLY A 110 -12.07 0.47 -18.46
CA GLY A 110 -12.96 0.43 -17.29
C GLY A 110 -12.97 -0.95 -16.61
N GLY A 111 -14.15 -1.41 -16.18
CA GLY A 111 -14.35 -2.73 -15.60
C GLY A 111 -14.59 -3.87 -16.61
N SER A 112 -14.23 -3.69 -17.89
CA SER A 112 -14.46 -4.72 -18.93
C SER A 112 -13.52 -5.93 -18.83
N ARG A 113 -12.53 -5.88 -17.94
CA ARG A 113 -11.49 -6.88 -17.72
C ARG A 113 -11.27 -7.04 -16.21
N SER A 114 -10.81 -8.21 -15.79
CA SER A 114 -10.37 -8.44 -14.40
C SER A 114 -9.12 -7.63 -14.06
N PHE A 115 -8.77 -7.53 -12.78
CA PHE A 115 -7.60 -6.77 -12.31
C PHE A 115 -6.30 -7.20 -13.02
N LEU A 116 -6.00 -8.50 -13.04
CA LEU A 116 -4.76 -9.01 -13.65
C LEU A 116 -4.73 -8.78 -15.16
N GLU A 117 -5.88 -8.91 -15.83
CA GLU A 117 -5.99 -8.59 -17.25
C GLU A 117 -5.82 -7.10 -17.53
N LEU A 118 -6.26 -6.20 -16.63
CA LEU A 118 -6.04 -4.77 -16.76
C LEU A 118 -4.57 -4.39 -16.56
N VAL A 119 -3.89 -5.03 -15.60
CA VAL A 119 -2.44 -4.86 -15.36
C VAL A 119 -1.64 -5.25 -16.60
N ASP A 120 -1.88 -6.45 -17.14
CA ASP A 120 -1.24 -6.93 -18.36
C ASP A 120 -1.60 -6.04 -19.58
N TYR A 121 -2.87 -5.67 -19.72
CA TYR A 121 -3.34 -4.80 -20.81
C TYR A 121 -2.70 -3.40 -20.80
N ALA A 122 -2.34 -2.89 -19.63
CA ALA A 122 -1.59 -1.64 -19.46
C ALA A 122 -0.08 -1.80 -19.71
N GLY A 123 0.40 -3.02 -19.93
CA GLY A 123 1.82 -3.35 -20.08
C GLY A 123 2.59 -3.22 -18.77
N LEU A 124 1.95 -3.53 -17.65
CA LEU A 124 2.55 -3.57 -16.31
C LEU A 124 2.75 -5.03 -15.88
N GLN A 125 3.65 -5.24 -14.93
CA GLN A 125 3.88 -6.54 -14.28
C GLN A 125 2.95 -6.69 -13.06
N SER A 126 2.44 -7.90 -12.85
CA SER A 126 1.57 -8.20 -11.72
C SER A 126 2.31 -8.04 -10.38
N PRO A 127 1.73 -7.36 -9.38
CA PRO A 127 2.32 -7.28 -8.04
C PRO A 127 2.39 -8.64 -7.33
N PHE A 128 1.72 -9.67 -7.85
CA PHE A 128 1.78 -11.05 -7.34
C PHE A 128 2.90 -11.89 -7.96
N GLU A 129 3.52 -11.41 -9.04
CA GLU A 129 4.64 -12.11 -9.65
C GLU A 129 5.89 -11.98 -8.79
N GLN A 130 6.61 -13.10 -8.64
CA GLN A 130 7.82 -13.17 -7.82
C GLN A 130 8.85 -12.13 -8.29
N GLY A 131 9.39 -11.36 -7.35
CA GLY A 131 10.43 -10.35 -7.61
C GLY A 131 9.91 -9.02 -8.15
N VAL A 132 8.64 -8.88 -8.55
CA VAL A 132 8.10 -7.60 -9.03
C VAL A 132 8.10 -6.55 -7.92
N VAL A 133 7.65 -6.92 -6.70
CA VAL A 133 7.65 -6.00 -5.56
C VAL A 133 9.07 -5.53 -5.22
N GLU A 134 10.01 -6.46 -5.11
CA GLU A 134 11.41 -6.15 -4.80
C GLU A 134 12.04 -5.23 -5.86
N ASN A 135 11.87 -5.54 -7.14
CA ASN A 135 12.41 -4.74 -8.24
C ASN A 135 11.84 -3.31 -8.27
N VAL A 136 10.51 -3.18 -8.17
CA VAL A 136 9.84 -1.87 -8.20
C VAL A 136 10.27 -1.02 -7.00
N ILE A 137 10.27 -1.59 -5.78
CA ILE A 137 10.69 -0.86 -4.57
C ILE A 137 12.18 -0.53 -4.60
N GLY A 138 13.02 -1.40 -5.12
CA GLY A 138 14.45 -1.12 -5.33
C GLY A 138 14.66 0.12 -6.19
N LYS A 139 14.03 0.18 -7.37
CA LYS A 139 14.12 1.33 -8.27
C LYS A 139 13.60 2.63 -7.66
N VAL A 140 12.49 2.58 -6.92
CA VAL A 140 11.94 3.77 -6.24
C VAL A 140 12.86 4.23 -5.12
N SER A 141 13.41 3.30 -4.33
CA SER A 141 14.33 3.58 -3.23
C SER A 141 15.63 4.20 -3.75
N ASP A 142 16.20 3.66 -4.83
CA ASP A 142 17.38 4.20 -5.49
C ASP A 142 17.14 5.63 -5.97
N TRP A 143 15.95 5.92 -6.52
CA TRP A 143 15.60 7.26 -6.94
C TRP A 143 15.49 8.23 -5.75
N ILE A 144 14.87 7.81 -4.64
CA ILE A 144 14.77 8.62 -3.41
C ILE A 144 16.16 8.89 -2.82
N ALA A 145 17.05 7.88 -2.80
CA ALA A 145 18.39 8.01 -2.25
C ALA A 145 19.26 9.01 -3.03
N ASN A 146 19.08 9.07 -4.36
CA ASN A 146 19.83 9.95 -5.25
C ASN A 146 19.13 11.29 -5.54
N PHE A 147 17.99 11.56 -4.90
CA PHE A 147 17.25 12.80 -5.11
C PHE A 147 18.03 13.98 -4.50
N ASP A 148 18.31 15.00 -5.31
CA ASP A 148 18.98 16.22 -4.83
C ASP A 148 18.07 16.97 -3.85
N ARG A 149 18.54 17.07 -2.60
CA ARG A 149 17.84 17.73 -1.49
C ARG A 149 18.17 19.20 -1.38
N SER A 150 19.04 19.75 -2.23
CA SER A 150 19.44 21.16 -2.21
C SER A 150 18.30 22.15 -2.50
N HIS A 151 17.17 21.65 -3.00
CA HIS A 151 15.97 22.40 -3.34
C HIS A 151 14.80 22.20 -2.36
N LEU A 152 15.04 21.56 -1.21
CA LEU A 152 14.11 21.49 -0.07
C LEU A 152 14.44 22.59 0.95
#